data_AF-A0A951PF78-F1
#
_entry.id   AF-A0A951PF78-F1
#
_cell.length_a   1.000
_cell.length_b   1.000
_cell.length_c   1.000
_cell.angle_alpha   90.00
_cell.angle_beta   90.00
_cell.angle_gamma   90.00
#
_symmetry.space_group_name_H-M   'P 1'
#
loop_
_entity.id
_entity.type
_entity.pdbx_description
1 polymer ?
#
loop_
_entity_poly.entity_id
_entity_poly.type
_entity_poly.pdbx_seq_one_letter_code
_entity_poly.pdbx_strand_id
1 'polypeptide(L)'
;MAQSMTMWNPFSNILASLQTYGDLTPDLKLRQQVTRKLCQRPDLTLETWFESFYQPQGVSHAVASFAYEHLAQYSGLEVGRLLPDDRLEADLTWTEICWFDWDLRLYEDFWQQFGVDISDAFDPTLLSTVEDLVVWLNDAARGQNLPPSLDFPNP
;
A
#
# COMPACT_ATOMS: atom_id res chain seq x y z
N MET A 1 18.82 39.05 11.15
CA MET A 1 19.60 38.00 11.84
C MET A 1 18.64 36.92 12.29
N ALA A 2 18.99 35.68 11.96
CA ALA A 2 18.16 34.48 12.01
C ALA A 2 17.80 33.99 13.42
N GLN A 3 16.75 33.16 13.49
CA GLN A 3 16.48 32.00 14.39
C GLN A 3 14.95 31.91 14.60
N SER A 4 14.25 30.78 14.56
CA SER A 4 14.57 29.38 14.25
C SER A 4 13.20 28.75 13.95
N MET A 5 12.94 28.38 12.70
CA MET A 5 11.77 27.56 12.36
C MET A 5 11.98 26.21 13.04
N THR A 6 11.21 25.94 14.09
CA THR A 6 11.24 24.63 14.71
C THR A 6 10.47 23.71 13.76
N MET A 7 11.17 23.11 12.80
CA MET A 7 10.65 21.95 12.09
C MET A 7 10.37 20.89 13.14
N TRP A 8 9.11 20.69 13.47
CA TRP A 8 8.71 19.46 14.12
C TRP A 8 8.83 18.35 13.09
N ASN A 9 9.83 17.51 13.31
CA ASN A 9 10.12 16.36 12.50
C ASN A 9 9.72 15.12 13.32
N PRO A 10 8.45 14.64 13.24
CA PRO A 10 8.05 13.42 13.94
C PRO A 10 8.73 12.16 13.37
N PHE A 11 9.32 12.26 12.18
CA PHE A 11 9.99 11.17 11.47
C PHE A 11 11.39 10.81 12.00
N SER A 12 12.04 11.71 12.74
CA SER A 12 13.43 11.47 13.19
C SER A 12 13.53 10.38 14.27
N ASN A 13 12.47 10.18 15.06
CA ASN A 13 12.42 9.12 16.06
C ASN A 13 12.05 7.74 15.47
N ILE A 14 11.32 7.70 14.34
CA ILE A 14 10.94 6.45 13.66
C ILE A 14 12.12 5.90 12.84
N LEU A 15 12.89 6.78 12.20
CA LEU A 15 14.09 6.40 11.46
C LEU A 15 15.17 5.77 12.36
N ALA A 16 15.27 6.23 13.61
CA ALA A 16 16.23 5.70 14.58
C ALA A 16 15.85 4.27 15.04
N SER A 17 14.56 3.91 15.06
CA SER A 17 14.13 2.53 15.32
C SER A 17 14.41 1.58 14.16
N LEU A 18 14.34 2.03 12.90
CA LEU A 18 14.50 1.17 11.71
C LEU A 18 15.91 0.54 11.56
N GLN A 19 16.95 1.16 12.11
CA GLN A 19 18.32 0.58 12.07
C GLN A 19 18.48 -0.70 12.91
N THR A 20 17.52 -1.02 13.79
CA THR A 20 17.55 -2.24 14.62
C THR A 20 16.76 -3.40 14.00
N TYR A 21 16.06 -3.17 12.87
CA TYR A 21 15.01 -4.07 12.34
C TYR A 21 15.44 -5.00 11.20
N GLY A 22 16.74 -5.07 10.88
CA GLY A 22 17.28 -5.93 9.82
C GLY A 22 17.00 -7.44 10.00
N ASP A 23 16.49 -7.88 11.16
CA ASP A 23 16.19 -9.27 11.49
C ASP A 23 14.71 -9.68 11.30
N LEU A 24 13.80 -8.77 10.91
CA LEU A 24 12.42 -9.11 10.54
C LEU A 24 12.28 -9.21 9.00
N THR A 25 12.97 -10.19 8.44
CA THR A 25 12.89 -10.51 7.00
C THR A 25 11.53 -11.15 6.69
N PRO A 26 10.88 -10.83 5.56
CA PRO A 26 9.64 -11.48 5.14
C PRO A 26 9.78 -13.01 5.15
N ASP A 27 8.70 -13.74 5.45
CA ASP A 27 8.75 -15.21 5.38
C ASP A 27 8.85 -15.65 3.91
N LEU A 28 10.10 -15.83 3.47
CA LEU A 28 10.41 -16.23 2.10
C LEU A 28 9.83 -17.60 1.74
N LYS A 29 9.59 -18.49 2.72
CA LYS A 29 8.98 -19.80 2.44
C LYS A 29 7.49 -19.63 2.17
N LEU A 30 6.78 -18.84 2.97
CA LEU A 30 5.38 -18.52 2.72
C LEU A 30 5.23 -17.79 1.39
N ARG A 31 6.08 -16.79 1.11
CA ARG A 31 6.11 -16.08 -0.17
C ARG A 31 6.25 -17.06 -1.34
N GLN A 32 7.23 -17.96 -1.30
CA GLN A 32 7.39 -18.98 -2.34
C GLN A 32 6.18 -19.90 -2.50
N GLN A 33 5.50 -20.26 -1.41
CA GLN A 33 4.29 -21.07 -1.46
C GLN A 33 3.15 -20.33 -2.16
N VAL A 34 2.94 -19.06 -1.80
CA VAL A 34 1.92 -18.19 -2.42
C VAL A 34 2.24 -17.98 -3.90
N THR A 35 3.48 -17.61 -4.25
CA THR A 35 3.91 -17.47 -5.65
C THR A 35 3.63 -18.73 -6.46
N ARG A 36 3.96 -19.93 -5.94
CA ARG A 36 3.69 -21.19 -6.64
C ARG A 36 2.20 -21.43 -6.89
N LYS A 37 1.33 -21.06 -5.94
CA LYS A 37 -0.13 -21.13 -6.13
C LYS A 37 -0.56 -20.16 -7.24
N LEU A 38 -0.05 -18.94 -7.21
CA LEU A 38 -0.37 -17.90 -8.20
C LEU A 38 0.13 -18.24 -9.60
N CYS A 39 1.26 -18.92 -9.76
CA CYS A 39 1.82 -19.29 -11.08
C CYS A 39 0.86 -20.10 -11.97
N GLN A 40 -0.20 -20.69 -11.43
CA GLN A 40 -1.23 -21.40 -12.20
C GLN A 40 -2.21 -20.45 -12.91
N ARG A 41 -2.21 -19.18 -12.53
CA ARG A 41 -3.07 -18.12 -13.08
C ARG A 41 -2.36 -17.39 -14.22
N PRO A 42 -3.09 -16.78 -15.16
CA PRO A 42 -2.49 -15.91 -16.14
C PRO A 42 -1.78 -14.73 -15.47
N ASP A 43 -0.67 -14.31 -16.07
CA ASP A 43 0.05 -13.09 -15.70
C ASP A 43 -0.46 -11.95 -16.57
N LEU A 44 -1.35 -11.13 -16.01
CA LEU A 44 -1.97 -10.03 -16.72
C LEU A 44 -1.03 -8.81 -16.71
N THR A 45 -0.97 -8.08 -17.82
CA THR A 45 -0.30 -6.76 -17.81
C THR A 45 -1.11 -5.77 -16.97
N LEU A 46 -0.49 -4.66 -16.57
CA LEU A 46 -1.18 -3.56 -15.88
C LEU A 46 -2.46 -3.15 -16.62
N GLU A 47 -2.39 -2.95 -17.93
CA GLU A 47 -3.53 -2.52 -18.74
C GLU A 47 -4.65 -3.55 -18.69
N THR A 48 -4.32 -4.82 -18.85
CA THR A 48 -5.32 -5.90 -18.83
C THR A 48 -5.94 -6.05 -17.45
N TRP A 49 -5.13 -5.97 -16.39
CA TRP A 49 -5.56 -6.06 -14.99
C TRP A 49 -6.47 -4.89 -14.61
N PHE A 50 -6.10 -3.67 -15.02
CA PHE A 50 -6.89 -2.47 -14.84
C PHE A 50 -8.24 -2.53 -15.59
N GLU A 51 -8.21 -2.78 -16.90
CA GLU A 51 -9.40 -2.82 -17.75
C GLU A 51 -10.37 -3.92 -17.32
N SER A 52 -9.86 -5.09 -16.92
CA SER A 52 -10.69 -6.23 -16.54
C SER A 52 -11.37 -6.05 -15.18
N PHE A 53 -10.66 -5.48 -14.19
CA PHE A 53 -11.11 -5.53 -12.81
C PHE A 53 -11.50 -4.17 -12.23
N TYR A 54 -10.77 -3.10 -12.55
CA TYR A 54 -10.82 -1.85 -11.78
C TYR A 54 -11.44 -0.68 -12.57
N GLN A 55 -11.28 -0.66 -13.89
CA GLN A 55 -11.94 0.33 -14.74
C GLN A 55 -13.47 0.31 -14.60
N PRO A 56 -14.15 -0.85 -14.57
CA PRO A 56 -15.61 -0.89 -14.39
C PRO A 56 -16.08 -0.37 -13.03
N GLN A 57 -15.20 -0.39 -12.02
CA GLN A 57 -15.46 0.08 -10.66
C GLN A 57 -15.18 1.58 -10.48
N GLY A 58 -14.71 2.26 -11.53
CA GLY A 58 -14.36 3.67 -11.47
C GLY A 58 -13.07 3.96 -10.69
N VAL A 59 -12.22 2.95 -10.50
CA VAL A 59 -10.85 3.15 -10.02
C VAL A 59 -10.07 3.89 -11.10
N SER A 60 -9.27 4.87 -10.71
CA SER A 60 -8.42 5.60 -11.66
C SER A 60 -7.24 4.74 -12.10
N HIS A 61 -6.82 4.90 -13.37
CA HIS A 61 -5.63 4.21 -13.88
C HIS A 61 -4.37 4.55 -13.05
N ALA A 62 -4.27 5.77 -12.53
CA ALA A 62 -3.14 6.18 -11.69
C ALA A 62 -3.05 5.36 -10.40
N VAL A 63 -4.18 5.09 -9.74
CA VAL A 63 -4.25 4.25 -8.52
C VAL A 63 -4.03 2.78 -8.86
N ALA A 64 -4.62 2.28 -9.95
CA ALA A 64 -4.38 0.92 -10.38
C ALA A 64 -2.89 0.68 -10.72
N SER A 65 -2.24 1.63 -11.40
CA SER A 65 -0.81 1.59 -11.68
C SER A 65 0.02 1.63 -10.41
N PHE A 66 -0.33 2.52 -9.46
CA PHE A 66 0.33 2.58 -8.16
C PHE A 66 0.23 1.24 -7.43
N ALA A 67 -0.97 0.68 -7.32
CA ALA A 67 -1.18 -0.61 -6.67
C ALA A 67 -0.41 -1.72 -7.39
N TYR A 68 -0.46 -1.78 -8.71
CA TYR A 68 0.21 -2.82 -9.50
C TYR A 68 1.72 -2.84 -9.26
N GLU A 69 2.35 -1.66 -9.19
CA GLU A 69 3.80 -1.53 -8.96
C GLU A 69 4.17 -1.75 -7.49
N HIS A 70 3.57 -0.99 -6.58
CA HIS A 70 4.02 -0.96 -5.19
C HIS A 70 3.63 -2.22 -4.42
N LEU A 71 2.46 -2.82 -4.68
CA LEU A 71 2.09 -4.10 -4.06
C LEU A 71 3.07 -5.22 -4.47
N ALA A 72 3.60 -5.19 -5.70
CA ALA A 72 4.63 -6.13 -6.12
C ALA A 72 5.93 -5.91 -5.35
N GLN A 73 6.33 -4.66 -5.12
CA GLN A 73 7.53 -4.32 -4.36
C GLN A 73 7.43 -4.73 -2.89
N TYR A 74 6.28 -4.50 -2.26
CA TYR A 74 6.05 -4.82 -0.85
C TYR A 74 6.00 -6.32 -0.58
N SER A 75 5.22 -7.04 -1.39
CA SER A 75 4.94 -8.47 -1.19
C SER A 75 5.95 -9.40 -1.88
N GLY A 76 6.63 -8.90 -2.92
CA GLY A 76 7.42 -9.73 -3.84
C GLY A 76 6.57 -10.66 -4.71
N LEU A 77 5.25 -10.45 -4.81
CA LEU A 77 4.35 -11.20 -5.68
C LEU A 77 4.23 -10.56 -7.06
N GLU A 78 3.84 -11.37 -8.04
CA GLU A 78 3.47 -10.91 -9.38
C GLU A 78 2.01 -10.43 -9.34
N VAL A 79 1.79 -9.11 -9.23
CA VAL A 79 0.44 -8.52 -9.06
C VAL A 79 -0.50 -8.82 -10.23
N GLY A 80 0.04 -8.97 -11.45
CA GLY A 80 -0.71 -9.42 -12.63
C GLY A 80 -1.43 -10.76 -12.46
N ARG A 81 -1.07 -11.57 -11.45
CA ARG A 81 -1.72 -12.84 -11.12
C ARG A 81 -2.73 -12.77 -9.98
N LEU A 82 -2.82 -11.62 -9.31
CA LEU A 82 -3.78 -11.39 -8.24
C LEU A 82 -5.16 -11.13 -8.83
N LEU A 83 -6.17 -11.72 -8.20
CA LEU A 83 -7.57 -11.49 -8.49
C LEU A 83 -8.17 -10.57 -7.43
N PRO A 84 -9.20 -9.77 -7.78
CA PRO A 84 -9.83 -8.86 -6.83
C PRO A 84 -10.36 -9.56 -5.57
N ASP A 85 -10.82 -10.80 -5.70
CA ASP A 85 -11.40 -11.62 -4.63
C ASP A 85 -10.38 -12.39 -3.78
N ASP A 86 -9.08 -12.31 -4.11
CA ASP A 86 -8.03 -12.89 -3.27
C ASP A 86 -8.06 -12.24 -1.89
N ARG A 87 -8.23 -13.06 -0.85
CA ARG A 87 -8.23 -12.57 0.52
C ARG A 87 -6.80 -12.31 0.97
N LEU A 88 -6.54 -11.09 1.45
CA LEU A 88 -5.20 -10.63 1.84
C LEU A 88 -4.55 -11.63 2.81
N GLU A 89 -5.23 -11.97 3.89
CA GLU A 89 -4.65 -12.87 4.89
C GLU A 89 -4.89 -14.35 4.57
N ALA A 90 -6.10 -14.72 4.15
CA ALA A 90 -6.45 -16.14 4.02
C ALA A 90 -5.85 -16.82 2.77
N ASP A 91 -5.66 -16.07 1.67
CA ASP A 91 -5.17 -16.62 0.41
C ASP A 91 -3.72 -16.20 0.13
N LEU A 92 -3.36 -14.96 0.48
CA LEU A 92 -2.05 -14.38 0.19
C LEU A 92 -1.10 -14.33 1.39
N THR A 93 -1.59 -14.53 2.62
CA THR A 93 -0.80 -14.34 3.87
C THR A 93 -0.05 -12.99 3.84
N TRP A 94 -0.77 -11.93 3.46
CA TRP A 94 -0.21 -10.65 3.03
C TRP A 94 0.74 -10.07 4.06
N THR A 95 0.32 -10.02 5.32
CA THR A 95 1.12 -9.45 6.41
C THR A 95 2.42 -10.21 6.63
N GLU A 96 2.45 -11.53 6.47
CA GLU A 96 3.65 -12.35 6.67
C GLU A 96 4.62 -12.33 5.48
N ILE A 97 4.10 -12.17 4.25
CA ILE A 97 4.94 -12.16 3.05
C ILE A 97 5.47 -10.78 2.71
N CYS A 98 4.79 -9.72 3.14
CA CYS A 98 5.24 -8.34 2.97
C CYS A 98 6.44 -8.04 3.87
N TRP A 99 7.20 -7.01 3.49
CA TRP A 99 8.15 -6.41 4.43
C TRP A 99 7.41 -5.89 5.65
N PHE A 100 8.00 -6.04 6.84
CA PHE A 100 7.33 -5.69 8.10
C PHE A 100 6.86 -4.22 8.15
N ASP A 101 7.54 -3.32 7.44
CA ASP A 101 7.26 -1.89 7.34
C ASP A 101 6.48 -1.51 6.06
N TRP A 102 5.81 -2.45 5.40
CA TRP A 102 5.17 -2.20 4.11
C TRP A 102 4.10 -1.10 4.15
N ASP A 103 3.40 -0.96 5.28
CA ASP A 103 2.39 0.06 5.52
C ASP A 103 3.02 1.45 5.64
N LEU A 104 4.14 1.58 6.36
CA LEU A 104 4.93 2.81 6.42
C LEU A 104 5.43 3.23 5.04
N ARG A 105 5.88 2.26 4.23
CA ARG A 105 6.28 2.50 2.83
C ARG A 105 5.12 2.92 1.96
N LEU A 106 3.97 2.28 2.13
CA LEU A 106 2.73 2.65 1.44
C LEU A 106 2.40 4.13 1.70
N TYR A 107 2.51 4.61 2.93
CA TYR A 107 2.21 6.02 3.25
C TYR A 107 3.15 6.98 2.53
N GLU A 108 4.46 6.71 2.57
CA GLU A 108 5.47 7.53 1.91
C GLU A 108 5.25 7.57 0.39
N ASP A 109 5.06 6.41 -0.23
CA ASP A 109 4.90 6.29 -1.68
C ASP A 109 3.57 6.93 -2.13
N PHE A 110 2.50 6.72 -1.37
CA PHE A 110 1.19 7.31 -1.66
C PHE A 110 1.20 8.84 -1.51
N TRP A 111 1.85 9.36 -0.47
CA TRP A 111 2.05 10.81 -0.32
C TRP A 111 2.86 11.38 -1.48
N GLN A 112 3.95 10.73 -1.89
CA GLN A 112 4.78 11.19 -3.00
C GLN A 112 4.02 11.24 -4.32
N GLN A 113 3.17 10.26 -4.58
CA GLN A 113 2.45 10.18 -5.85
C GLN A 113 1.16 11.02 -5.89
N PHE A 114 0.41 11.07 -4.79
CA PHE A 114 -0.92 11.69 -4.76
C PHE A 114 -1.01 12.94 -3.88
N GLY A 115 0.02 13.23 -3.06
CA GLY A 115 0.02 14.37 -2.13
C GLY A 115 -1.01 14.23 -1.01
N VAL A 116 -1.39 12.99 -0.68
CA VAL A 116 -2.43 12.66 0.30
C VAL A 116 -1.80 11.83 1.41
N ASP A 117 -1.98 12.27 2.66
CA ASP A 117 -1.49 11.54 3.83
C ASP A 117 -2.58 10.57 4.29
N ILE A 118 -2.25 9.29 4.25
CA ILE A 118 -3.15 8.19 4.62
C ILE A 118 -2.80 7.53 5.96
N SER A 119 -1.72 7.98 6.62
CA SER A 119 -1.16 7.32 7.81
C SER A 119 -2.12 7.24 8.99
N ASP A 120 -3.00 8.23 9.15
CA ASP A 120 -4.00 8.27 10.22
C ASP A 120 -5.29 7.48 9.90
N ALA A 121 -5.55 7.19 8.62
CA ALA A 121 -6.82 6.62 8.15
C ALA A 121 -6.70 5.15 7.70
N PHE A 122 -5.49 4.72 7.34
CA PHE A 122 -5.26 3.37 6.85
C PHE A 122 -5.22 2.37 8.00
N ASP A 123 -6.15 1.42 7.97
CA ASP A 123 -6.13 0.25 8.85
C ASP A 123 -6.20 -1.01 7.97
N PRO A 124 -5.09 -1.74 7.78
CA PRO A 124 -5.08 -2.93 6.94
C PRO A 124 -5.96 -4.05 7.48
N THR A 125 -6.31 -4.05 8.77
CA THR A 125 -7.16 -5.09 9.38
C THR A 125 -8.62 -5.00 8.97
N LEU A 126 -9.04 -3.85 8.42
CA LEU A 126 -10.40 -3.63 7.91
C LEU A 126 -10.56 -4.09 6.46
N LEU A 127 -9.45 -4.40 5.78
CA LEU A 127 -9.44 -4.80 4.37
C LEU A 127 -9.38 -6.33 4.29
N SER A 128 -10.33 -6.94 3.57
CA SER A 128 -10.39 -8.40 3.45
C SER A 128 -9.74 -8.90 2.17
N THR A 129 -9.89 -8.16 1.07
CA THR A 129 -9.47 -8.59 -0.27
C THR A 129 -8.53 -7.59 -0.94
N VAL A 130 -7.90 -8.03 -2.04
CA VAL A 130 -7.13 -7.13 -2.92
C VAL A 130 -8.01 -6.01 -3.47
N GLU A 131 -9.28 -6.32 -3.80
CA GLU A 131 -10.25 -5.31 -4.23
C GLU A 131 -10.46 -4.24 -3.17
N ASP A 132 -10.72 -4.63 -1.92
CA ASP A 132 -10.94 -3.70 -0.81
C ASP A 132 -9.79 -2.70 -0.69
N LEU A 133 -8.55 -3.20 -0.78
CA LEU A 133 -7.35 -2.38 -0.73
C LEU A 133 -7.26 -1.39 -1.88
N VAL A 134 -7.43 -1.84 -3.12
CA VAL A 134 -7.31 -0.97 -4.31
C VAL A 134 -8.42 0.07 -4.35
N VAL A 135 -9.65 -0.31 -4.01
CA VAL A 135 -10.80 0.60 -3.93
C VAL A 135 -10.57 1.62 -2.81
N TRP A 136 -10.10 1.19 -1.64
CA TRP A 136 -9.79 2.09 -0.54
C TRP A 136 -8.74 3.13 -0.93
N LEU A 137 -7.66 2.71 -1.59
CA LEU A 137 -6.62 3.62 -2.11
C LEU A 137 -7.20 4.62 -3.11
N ASN A 138 -8.13 4.18 -3.96
CA ASN A 138 -8.77 5.06 -4.92
C ASN A 138 -9.65 6.11 -4.25
N ASP A 139 -10.41 5.72 -3.23
CA ASP A 139 -11.25 6.64 -2.49
C ASP A 139 -10.42 7.60 -1.63
N ALA A 140 -9.31 7.14 -1.06
CA ALA A 140 -8.33 7.99 -0.38
C ALA A 140 -7.71 9.02 -1.34
N ALA A 141 -7.30 8.61 -2.55
CA ALA A 141 -6.77 9.52 -3.57
C ALA A 141 -7.79 10.57 -4.03
N ARG A 142 -9.09 10.25 -3.93
CA ARG A 142 -10.20 11.17 -4.23
C ARG A 142 -10.62 12.02 -3.03
N GLY A 143 -9.98 11.85 -1.87
CA GLY A 143 -10.29 12.55 -0.63
C GLY A 143 -11.57 12.09 0.07
N GLN A 144 -12.12 10.91 -0.28
CA GLN A 144 -13.36 10.38 0.28
C GLN A 144 -13.16 9.64 1.61
N ASN A 145 -11.97 9.07 1.85
CA ASN A 145 -11.64 8.30 3.06
C ASN A 145 -10.71 9.03 4.03
N LEU A 146 -10.45 10.32 3.80
CA LEU A 146 -9.63 11.12 4.70
C LEU A 146 -10.49 11.69 5.84
N PRO A 147 -9.97 11.74 7.07
CA PRO A 147 -10.59 12.58 8.10
C PRO A 147 -10.63 14.03 7.59
N PRO A 148 -11.65 14.82 7.93
CA PRO A 148 -11.68 16.24 7.61
C PRO A 148 -10.38 16.86 8.15
N SER A 149 -9.65 17.53 7.26
CA SER A 149 -8.40 18.21 7.56
C SER A 149 -8.55 18.92 8.89
N LEU A 150 -7.70 18.59 9.87
CA LEU A 150 -7.57 19.45 11.04
C LEU A 150 -7.05 20.79 10.52
N ASP A 151 -7.96 21.75 10.35
CA ASP A 151 -7.66 23.14 10.12
C ASP A 151 -6.71 23.58 11.24
N PHE A 152 -5.42 23.57 10.97
CA PHE A 152 -4.46 24.24 11.82
C PHE A 152 -4.70 25.74 11.65
N PRO A 153 -4.98 26.48 12.73
CA PRO A 153 -5.17 27.92 12.63
C PRO A 153 -3.91 28.56 12.06
N ASN A 154 -4.08 29.28 10.96
CA ASN A 154 -3.04 30.05 10.28
C ASN A 154 -2.42 31.06 11.28
N PRO A 155 -1.08 31.15 11.40
CA PRO A 155 -0.43 32.13 12.27
C PRO A 155 -0.60 33.57 11.79
#